data_AF-A0A7K2SDW6-F1
#
_entry.id   AF-A0A7K2SDW6-F1
#
_cell.length_a   1.000
_cell.length_b   1.000
_cell.length_c   1.000
_cell.angle_alpha   90.00
_cell.angle_beta   90.00
_cell.angle_gamma   90.00
#
_symmetry.space_group_name_H-M   'P 1'
#
loop_
_entity.id
_entity.type
_entity.pdbx_description
1 polymer ?
#
loop_
_entity_poly.entity_id
_entity_poly.type
_entity_poly.pdbx_seq_one_letter_code
_entity_poly.pdbx_strand_id
1 'polypeptide(L)'
;MTRKRPWGLSLLLSILALLIEAVVAYVVAVVHGFTQEPPSLGGGSVMFVFFLPVVAVFGTAVAGVVSVVLVLPTVRLSTVLGRRFGGREAWWWVPAVAAAVSLVLVVALSGGSGPVGIAVAWPLTTAALTVPALLWRSRRERIFGPVLLWGLVSVVLTAVLGGAGLATGIIPEYRPPAVASAELVGRWSDGLGGTLTFTADGRVSAVDVGAEDDDDGGDDSDSEPDACTGQGTWSYEAGEDTRSQVLTIDVPPCTFGYWNIGGREGRPTLYQYVGDPDSGDLYELTKTSSGP
;
A
#
# COMPACT_ATOMS: atom_id res chain seq x y z
N MET A 1 49.13 -14.15 -4.22
CA MET A 1 48.55 -13.67 -2.95
C MET A 1 47.03 -13.52 -3.13
N THR A 2 46.25 -14.51 -2.71
CA THR A 2 44.78 -14.45 -2.72
C THR A 2 44.33 -13.53 -1.59
N ARG A 3 44.04 -12.25 -1.89
CA ARG A 3 43.34 -11.38 -0.95
C ARG A 3 42.00 -12.04 -0.62
N LYS A 4 41.90 -12.61 0.59
CA LYS A 4 40.62 -13.09 1.15
C LYS A 4 39.68 -11.88 1.16
N ARG A 5 38.58 -12.00 0.43
CA ARG A 5 37.53 -10.99 0.42
C ARG A 5 36.90 -10.93 1.81
N PRO A 6 36.69 -9.76 2.42
CA PRO A 6 35.89 -9.70 3.63
C PRO A 6 34.44 -10.02 3.23
N TRP A 7 33.92 -11.14 3.74
CA TRP A 7 32.52 -11.55 3.60
C TRP A 7 31.53 -10.39 3.80
N GLY A 8 31.87 -9.47 4.72
CA GLY A 8 31.10 -8.27 5.01
C GLY A 8 30.84 -7.38 3.81
N LEU A 9 31.78 -7.23 2.86
CA LEU A 9 31.57 -6.37 1.69
C LEU A 9 30.52 -6.95 0.71
N SER A 10 30.44 -8.28 0.59
CA SER A 10 29.44 -8.93 -0.27
C SER A 10 28.06 -8.88 0.36
N LEU A 11 28.00 -9.01 1.70
CA LEU A 11 26.78 -8.81 2.47
C LEU A 11 26.25 -7.37 2.37
N LEU A 12 27.12 -6.37 2.53
CA LEU A 12 26.74 -4.96 2.41
C LEU A 12 26.20 -4.61 1.01
N LEU A 13 26.77 -5.17 -0.05
CA LEU A 13 26.27 -4.96 -1.43
C LEU A 13 24.88 -5.58 -1.64
N SER A 14 24.61 -6.74 -1.05
CA SER A 14 23.29 -7.38 -1.10
C SER A 14 22.25 -6.60 -0.32
N ILE A 15 22.59 -6.16 0.90
CA ILE A 15 21.73 -5.30 1.71
C ILE A 15 21.43 -4.00 0.96
N LEU A 16 22.45 -3.36 0.39
CA LEU A 16 22.27 -2.12 -0.38
C LEU A 16 21.32 -2.32 -1.57
N ALA A 17 21.49 -3.40 -2.33
CA ALA A 17 20.62 -3.70 -3.46
C ALA A 17 19.16 -3.92 -3.04
N LEU A 18 18.93 -4.70 -1.98
CA LEU A 18 17.58 -4.93 -1.43
C LEU A 18 16.94 -3.64 -0.92
N LEU A 19 17.72 -2.74 -0.31
CA LEU A 19 17.22 -1.44 0.12
C LEU A 19 16.82 -0.55 -1.07
N ILE A 20 17.62 -0.53 -2.13
CA ILE A 20 17.28 0.20 -3.37
C ILE A 20 15.98 -0.36 -3.97
N GLU A 21 15.86 -1.69 -4.07
CA GLU A 21 14.65 -2.34 -4.58
C GLU A 21 13.42 -2.02 -3.71
N ALA A 22 13.56 -2.05 -2.39
CA ALA A 22 12.49 -1.69 -1.46
C ALA A 22 12.03 -0.23 -1.64
N VAL A 23 12.97 0.71 -1.82
CA VAL A 23 12.64 2.12 -2.07
C VAL A 23 11.93 2.29 -3.41
N VAL A 24 12.38 1.61 -4.47
CA VAL A 24 11.69 1.65 -5.77
C VAL A 24 10.27 1.09 -5.66
N ALA A 25 10.10 -0.06 -4.99
CA ALA A 25 8.79 -0.66 -4.76
C ALA A 25 7.87 0.26 -3.94
N TYR A 26 8.42 0.94 -2.92
CA TYR A 26 7.68 1.92 -2.13
C TYR A 26 7.22 3.10 -2.99
N VAL A 27 8.08 3.67 -3.84
CA VAL A 27 7.70 4.75 -4.76
C VAL A 27 6.57 4.30 -5.70
N VAL A 28 6.67 3.08 -6.25
CA VAL A 28 5.60 2.51 -7.09
C VAL A 28 4.31 2.33 -6.31
N ALA A 29 4.37 1.86 -5.05
CA ALA A 29 3.20 1.70 -4.20
C ALA A 29 2.53 3.03 -3.87
N VAL A 30 3.31 4.10 -3.62
CA VAL A 30 2.80 5.46 -3.42
C VAL A 30 2.09 5.96 -4.68
N VAL A 31 2.72 5.85 -5.85
CA VAL A 31 2.12 6.25 -7.13
C VAL A 31 0.84 5.47 -7.40
N HIS A 32 0.83 4.16 -7.10
CA HIS A 32 -0.35 3.33 -7.22
C HIS A 32 -1.43 3.70 -6.20
N GLY A 33 -1.08 4.11 -4.98
CA GLY A 33 -2.04 4.57 -3.98
C GLY A 33 -2.86 5.76 -4.47
N PHE A 34 -2.24 6.70 -5.19
CA PHE A 34 -2.96 7.81 -5.82
C PHE A 34 -3.98 7.38 -6.88
N THR A 35 -3.94 6.13 -7.39
CA THR A 35 -4.92 5.60 -8.34
C THR A 35 -6.03 4.79 -7.68
N GLN A 36 -5.92 4.53 -6.37
CA GLN A 36 -6.90 3.76 -5.61
C GLN A 36 -7.80 4.67 -4.78
N GLU A 37 -8.96 4.15 -4.44
CA GLU A 37 -9.93 4.78 -3.54
C GLU A 37 -9.34 4.86 -2.11
N PRO A 38 -9.46 6.00 -1.40
CA PRO A 38 -9.13 6.10 0.02
C PRO A 38 -9.97 5.10 0.86
N PRO A 39 -9.39 4.46 1.88
CA PRO A 39 -8.03 4.58 2.40
C PRO A 39 -7.04 3.73 1.58
N SER A 40 -6.34 4.33 0.63
CA SER A 40 -5.24 3.65 0.00
C SER A 40 -3.99 3.85 0.85
N LEU A 41 -3.31 2.75 1.17
CA LEU A 41 -2.03 2.69 1.89
C LEU A 41 -0.90 3.59 1.30
N GLY A 42 -1.14 4.31 0.19
CA GLY A 42 -0.14 5.08 -0.53
C GLY A 42 -0.22 6.61 -0.36
N GLY A 43 -1.13 7.13 0.45
CA GLY A 43 -1.14 8.54 0.84
C GLY A 43 -0.05 8.85 1.86
N GLY A 44 1.19 9.08 1.40
CA GLY A 44 2.31 9.40 2.30
C GLY A 44 2.06 10.70 3.07
N SER A 45 1.71 10.61 4.35
CA SER A 45 1.66 11.76 5.25
C SER A 45 3.05 12.39 5.38
N VAL A 46 3.13 13.72 5.48
CA VAL A 46 4.39 14.44 5.77
C VAL A 46 5.03 13.92 7.06
N MET A 47 4.23 13.37 7.99
CA MET A 47 4.74 12.72 9.19
C MET A 47 5.65 11.51 8.91
N PHE A 48 5.47 10.82 7.77
CA PHE A 48 6.29 9.67 7.41
C PHE A 48 7.80 10.02 7.31
N VAL A 49 8.13 11.29 7.02
CA VAL A 49 9.52 11.77 7.00
C VAL A 49 10.21 11.56 8.35
N PHE A 50 9.49 11.71 9.47
CA PHE A 50 10.03 11.50 10.81
C PHE A 50 10.29 10.02 11.12
N PHE A 51 9.56 9.11 10.49
CA PHE A 51 9.74 7.68 10.64
C PHE A 51 10.84 7.10 9.73
N LEU A 52 11.34 7.86 8.74
CA LEU A 52 12.40 7.39 7.83
C LEU A 52 13.64 6.82 8.52
N PRO A 53 14.18 7.39 9.62
CA PRO A 53 15.32 6.82 10.31
C PRO A 53 15.00 5.44 10.92
N VAL A 54 13.81 5.29 11.49
CA VAL A 54 13.33 4.03 12.07
C VAL A 54 13.17 2.99 10.97
N VAL A 55 12.48 3.34 9.89
CA VAL A 55 12.31 2.49 8.70
C VAL A 55 13.65 2.09 8.10
N ALA A 56 14.64 3.00 8.05
CA ALA A 56 15.98 2.68 7.57
C ALA A 56 16.68 1.63 8.45
N VAL A 57 16.60 1.77 9.77
CA VAL A 57 17.20 0.79 10.71
C VAL A 57 16.53 -0.57 10.58
N PHE A 58 15.20 -0.63 10.70
CA PHE A 58 14.46 -1.90 10.59
C PHE A 58 14.59 -2.50 9.18
N GLY A 59 14.52 -1.68 8.14
CA GLY A 59 14.72 -2.08 6.76
C GLY A 59 16.11 -2.69 6.52
N THR A 60 17.16 -2.12 7.10
CA THR A 60 18.51 -2.71 7.02
C THR A 60 18.60 -4.06 7.74
N ALA A 61 17.94 -4.20 8.89
CA ALA A 61 17.88 -5.47 9.63
C ALA A 61 17.15 -6.55 8.81
N VAL A 62 15.97 -6.23 8.27
CA VAL A 62 15.19 -7.14 7.41
C VAL A 62 15.97 -7.49 6.16
N ALA A 63 16.57 -6.53 5.47
CA ALA A 63 17.41 -6.78 4.29
C ALA A 63 18.63 -7.66 4.62
N GLY A 64 19.20 -7.51 5.82
CA GLY A 64 20.23 -8.39 6.35
C GLY A 64 19.73 -9.83 6.53
N VAL A 65 18.57 -10.02 7.15
CA VAL A 65 17.93 -11.33 7.32
C VAL A 65 17.62 -11.96 5.97
N VAL A 66 16.99 -11.24 5.04
CA VAL A 66 16.70 -11.70 3.67
C VAL A 66 17.99 -12.08 2.93
N SER A 67 19.04 -11.29 3.07
CA SER A 67 20.34 -11.60 2.46
C SER A 67 20.92 -12.92 2.97
N VAL A 68 20.78 -13.21 4.27
CA VAL A 68 21.32 -14.43 4.87
C VAL A 68 20.41 -15.65 4.60
N VAL A 69 19.10 -15.47 4.70
CA VAL A 69 18.12 -16.57 4.63
C VAL A 69 17.74 -16.94 3.20
N LEU A 70 17.76 -15.98 2.26
CA LEU A 70 17.32 -16.22 0.88
C LEU A 70 18.45 -16.05 -0.13
N VAL A 71 19.20 -14.94 -0.07
CA VAL A 71 20.24 -14.66 -1.07
C VAL A 71 21.44 -15.61 -0.94
N LEU A 72 21.95 -15.81 0.28
CA LEU A 72 23.09 -16.68 0.53
C LEU A 72 22.85 -18.15 0.08
N PRO A 73 21.73 -18.82 0.45
CA PRO A 73 21.48 -20.17 -0.04
C PRO A 73 21.27 -20.21 -1.55
N THR A 74 20.64 -19.20 -2.15
CA THR A 74 20.47 -19.11 -3.61
C THR A 74 21.83 -19.04 -4.33
N VAL A 75 22.77 -18.24 -3.82
CA VAL A 75 24.15 -18.17 -4.34
C VAL A 75 24.87 -19.51 -4.15
N ARG A 76 24.74 -20.16 -2.98
CA ARG A 76 25.37 -21.48 -2.77
C ARG A 76 24.80 -22.54 -3.70
N LEU A 77 23.48 -22.65 -3.80
CA LEU A 77 22.80 -23.64 -4.63
C LEU A 77 23.20 -23.47 -6.10
N SER A 78 23.18 -22.23 -6.60
CA SER A 78 23.59 -21.93 -7.98
C SER A 78 25.05 -22.27 -8.26
N THR A 79 25.97 -22.09 -7.29
CA THR A 79 27.37 -22.54 -7.46
C THR A 79 27.51 -24.06 -7.47
N VAL A 80 26.77 -24.77 -6.63
CA VAL A 80 26.78 -26.24 -6.58
C VAL A 80 26.22 -26.82 -7.88
N LEU A 81 25.06 -26.32 -8.34
CA LEU A 81 24.45 -26.75 -9.60
C LEU A 81 25.34 -26.40 -10.79
N GLY A 82 25.93 -25.20 -10.82
CA GLY A 82 26.85 -24.80 -11.89
C GLY A 82 28.07 -25.71 -11.99
N ARG A 83 28.66 -26.11 -10.86
CA ARG A 83 29.78 -27.06 -10.84
C ARG A 83 29.36 -28.47 -11.24
N ARG A 84 28.19 -28.93 -10.78
CA ARG A 84 27.69 -30.29 -11.02
C ARG A 84 27.26 -30.54 -12.46
N PHE A 85 26.59 -29.57 -13.08
CA PHE A 85 25.99 -29.73 -14.41
C PHE A 85 26.73 -28.99 -15.52
N GLY A 86 27.45 -27.91 -15.21
CA GLY A 86 28.11 -27.08 -16.21
C GLY A 86 29.65 -27.20 -16.24
N GLY A 87 30.26 -27.97 -15.33
CA GLY A 87 31.72 -28.13 -15.21
C GLY A 87 32.50 -26.83 -14.87
N ARG A 88 31.82 -25.69 -14.80
CA ARG A 88 32.34 -24.36 -14.47
C ARG A 88 31.30 -23.56 -13.70
N GLU A 89 31.76 -22.62 -12.89
CA GLU A 89 30.92 -21.62 -12.24
C GLU A 89 30.26 -20.71 -13.28
N ALA A 90 29.13 -21.13 -13.84
CA ALA A 90 28.38 -20.35 -14.81
C ALA A 90 27.42 -19.37 -14.12
N TRP A 91 27.33 -18.15 -14.67
CA TRP A 91 26.55 -17.04 -14.11
C TRP A 91 25.04 -17.22 -14.29
N TRP A 92 24.62 -17.91 -15.35
CA TRP A 92 23.22 -18.15 -15.72
C TRP A 92 22.44 -19.10 -14.80
N TRP A 93 23.11 -19.85 -13.91
CA TRP A 93 22.41 -20.65 -12.90
C TRP A 93 21.79 -19.81 -11.79
N VAL A 94 22.23 -18.57 -11.59
CA VAL A 94 21.67 -17.68 -10.55
C VAL A 94 20.21 -17.29 -10.86
N PRO A 95 19.87 -16.77 -12.05
CA PRO A 95 18.46 -16.49 -12.37
C PRO A 95 17.56 -17.71 -12.39
N ALA A 96 18.06 -18.88 -12.82
CA ALA A 96 17.27 -20.11 -12.79
C ALA A 96 16.93 -20.56 -11.36
N VAL A 97 17.90 -20.54 -10.44
CA VAL A 97 17.66 -20.90 -9.03
C VAL A 97 16.79 -19.85 -8.34
N ALA A 98 17.04 -18.56 -8.59
CA ALA A 98 16.22 -17.48 -8.05
C ALA A 98 14.76 -17.59 -8.51
N ALA A 99 14.51 -17.94 -9.78
CA ALA A 99 13.16 -18.16 -10.30
C ALA A 99 12.45 -19.31 -9.59
N ALA A 100 13.16 -20.42 -9.35
CA ALA A 100 12.59 -21.58 -8.64
C ALA A 100 12.26 -21.24 -7.17
N VAL A 101 13.17 -20.57 -6.45
CA VAL A 101 12.94 -20.14 -5.07
C VAL A 101 11.79 -19.14 -5.00
N SER A 102 11.75 -18.18 -5.92
CA SER A 102 10.69 -17.16 -6.00
C SER A 102 9.33 -17.79 -6.28
N LEU A 103 9.25 -18.80 -7.15
CA LEU A 103 8.00 -19.49 -7.45
C LEU A 103 7.41 -20.14 -6.19
N VAL A 104 8.25 -20.83 -5.42
CA VAL A 104 7.83 -21.48 -4.17
C VAL A 104 7.35 -20.43 -3.17
N LEU A 105 8.07 -19.32 -3.02
CA LEU A 105 7.67 -18.23 -2.12
C LEU A 105 6.35 -17.60 -2.53
N VAL A 106 6.19 -17.23 -3.80
CA VAL A 106 4.97 -16.59 -4.30
C VAL A 106 3.77 -17.51 -4.18
N VAL A 107 3.91 -18.81 -4.49
CA VAL A 107 2.81 -19.77 -4.34
C VAL A 107 2.45 -19.96 -2.87
N ALA A 108 3.43 -20.10 -1.98
CA ALA A 108 3.19 -20.28 -0.55
C ALA A 108 2.54 -19.05 0.11
N LEU A 109 2.94 -17.85 -0.34
CA LEU A 109 2.44 -16.57 0.17
C LEU A 109 1.23 -16.03 -0.61
N SER A 110 0.76 -16.76 -1.63
CA SER A 110 -0.30 -16.30 -2.52
C SER A 110 -1.62 -16.07 -1.79
N GLY A 111 -1.90 -16.81 -0.70
CA GLY A 111 -3.10 -16.61 0.12
C GLY A 111 -4.43 -16.73 -0.66
N GLY A 112 -4.44 -17.42 -1.81
CA GLY A 112 -5.60 -17.49 -2.69
C GLY A 112 -5.65 -16.40 -3.78
N SER A 113 -4.61 -15.59 -3.93
CA SER A 113 -4.47 -14.67 -5.08
C SER A 113 -4.61 -15.44 -6.40
N GLY A 114 -5.43 -14.89 -7.29
CA GLY A 114 -5.72 -15.52 -8.57
C GLY A 114 -4.47 -15.74 -9.43
N PRO A 115 -4.55 -16.58 -10.48
CA PRO A 115 -3.40 -16.96 -11.31
C PRO A 115 -2.61 -15.76 -11.88
N VAL A 116 -3.32 -14.65 -12.13
CA VAL A 116 -2.73 -13.40 -12.62
C VAL A 116 -1.81 -12.75 -11.57
N GLY A 117 -2.22 -12.75 -10.30
CA GLY A 117 -1.41 -12.19 -9.21
C GLY A 117 -0.10 -12.96 -9.04
N ILE A 118 -0.17 -14.29 -9.08
CA ILE A 118 1.00 -15.17 -9.05
C ILE A 118 1.90 -14.94 -10.27
N ALA A 119 1.33 -14.82 -11.46
CA ALA A 119 2.06 -14.60 -12.70
C ALA A 119 2.81 -13.26 -12.74
N VAL A 120 2.31 -12.23 -12.04
CA VAL A 120 2.97 -10.92 -11.92
C VAL A 120 3.98 -10.90 -10.77
N ALA A 121 3.63 -11.47 -9.61
CA ALA A 121 4.50 -11.48 -8.44
C ALA A 121 5.76 -12.34 -8.65
N TRP A 122 5.64 -13.43 -9.41
CA TRP A 122 6.77 -14.34 -9.66
C TRP A 122 7.96 -13.71 -10.40
N PRO A 123 7.80 -13.04 -11.55
CA PRO A 123 8.92 -12.38 -12.22
C PRO A 123 9.52 -11.24 -11.38
N LEU A 124 8.70 -10.50 -10.62
CA LEU A 124 9.16 -9.40 -9.76
C LEU A 124 10.03 -9.91 -8.61
N THR A 125 9.56 -10.94 -7.89
CA THR A 125 10.34 -11.57 -6.81
C THR A 125 11.60 -12.27 -7.33
N THR A 126 11.53 -12.83 -8.54
CA THR A 126 12.71 -13.37 -9.23
C THR A 126 13.73 -12.27 -9.49
N ALA A 127 13.33 -11.15 -10.10
CA ALA A 127 14.23 -10.03 -10.34
C ALA A 127 14.89 -9.55 -9.04
N ALA A 128 14.09 -9.36 -7.98
CA ALA A 128 14.55 -8.93 -6.66
C ALA A 128 15.55 -9.87 -5.99
N LEU A 129 15.47 -11.19 -6.23
CA LEU A 129 16.47 -12.13 -5.73
C LEU A 129 17.71 -12.23 -6.62
N THR A 130 17.57 -12.02 -7.93
CA THR A 130 18.68 -12.16 -8.86
C THR A 130 19.73 -11.06 -8.73
N VAL A 131 19.32 -9.79 -8.66
CA VAL A 131 20.24 -8.66 -8.61
C VAL A 131 21.19 -8.73 -7.40
N PRO A 132 20.73 -8.89 -6.15
CA PRO A 132 21.61 -9.02 -4.99
C PRO A 132 22.47 -10.29 -5.05
N ALA A 133 21.94 -11.41 -5.54
CA ALA A 133 22.71 -12.66 -5.69
C ALA A 133 23.86 -12.52 -6.71
N LEU A 134 23.64 -11.76 -7.78
CA LEU A 134 24.67 -11.47 -8.78
C LEU A 134 25.74 -10.50 -8.27
N LEU A 135 25.32 -9.46 -7.53
CA LEU A 135 26.24 -8.51 -6.91
C LEU A 135 27.10 -9.16 -5.82
N TRP A 136 26.52 -10.08 -5.04
CA TRP A 136 27.24 -10.91 -4.09
C TRP A 136 28.38 -11.70 -4.76
N ARG A 137 28.11 -12.24 -5.95
CA ARG A 137 29.06 -13.07 -6.73
C ARG A 137 30.12 -12.25 -7.47
N SER A 138 29.83 -11.01 -7.82
CA SER A 138 30.77 -10.15 -8.55
C SER A 138 32.04 -9.92 -7.73
N ARG A 139 33.24 -10.18 -8.30
CA ARG A 139 34.55 -10.09 -7.61
C ARG A 139 35.22 -8.71 -7.67
N ARG A 140 34.61 -7.71 -8.29
CA ARG A 140 35.26 -6.39 -8.51
C ARG A 140 35.13 -5.51 -7.26
N GLU A 141 36.23 -4.96 -6.78
CA GLU A 141 36.27 -4.12 -5.56
C GLU A 141 35.63 -2.72 -5.75
N ARG A 142 35.47 -2.25 -7.00
CA ARG A 142 34.96 -0.90 -7.34
C ARG A 142 33.49 -0.83 -7.74
N ILE A 143 32.66 -1.82 -7.38
CA ILE A 143 31.26 -1.87 -7.82
C ILE A 143 30.31 -1.09 -6.90
N PHE A 144 30.72 -0.82 -5.66
CA PHE A 144 29.87 -0.15 -4.68
C PHE A 144 29.40 1.25 -5.15
N GLY A 145 30.34 2.10 -5.60
CA GLY A 145 30.01 3.44 -6.11
C GLY A 145 29.05 3.41 -7.31
N PRO A 146 29.34 2.64 -8.37
CA PRO A 146 28.43 2.47 -9.50
C PRO A 146 27.05 1.92 -9.10
N VAL A 147 26.97 0.93 -8.21
CA VAL A 147 25.67 0.38 -7.76
C VAL A 147 24.87 1.43 -7.00
N LEU A 148 25.52 2.17 -6.11
CA LEU A 148 24.87 3.26 -5.38
C LEU A 148 24.37 4.35 -6.35
N LEU A 149 25.21 4.76 -7.30
CA LEU A 149 24.87 5.78 -8.29
C LEU A 149 23.70 5.35 -9.17
N TRP A 150 23.79 4.18 -9.79
CA TRP A 150 22.74 3.68 -10.68
C TRP A 150 21.46 3.31 -9.92
N GLY A 151 21.59 2.85 -8.68
CA GLY A 151 20.46 2.64 -7.78
C GLY A 151 19.73 3.94 -7.47
N LEU A 152 20.47 5.00 -7.13
CA LEU A 152 19.90 6.33 -6.92
C LEU A 152 19.24 6.85 -8.20
N VAL A 153 19.90 6.72 -9.35
CA VAL A 153 19.33 7.10 -10.66
C VAL A 153 18.03 6.34 -10.92
N SER A 154 17.96 5.04 -10.61
CA SER A 154 16.73 4.25 -10.74
C SER A 154 15.61 4.79 -9.87
N VAL A 155 15.88 5.08 -8.59
CA VAL A 155 14.88 5.64 -7.66
C VAL A 155 14.36 6.98 -8.17
N VAL A 156 15.27 7.89 -8.54
CA VAL A 156 14.91 9.21 -9.06
C VAL A 156 14.12 9.08 -10.36
N LEU A 157 14.54 8.22 -11.28
CA LEU A 157 13.83 8.01 -12.54
C LEU A 157 12.42 7.46 -12.31
N THR A 158 12.25 6.48 -11.42
CA THR A 158 10.93 5.95 -11.07
C THR A 158 10.04 7.03 -10.46
N ALA A 159 10.56 7.84 -9.53
CA ALA A 159 9.81 8.92 -8.92
C ALA A 159 9.42 10.00 -9.94
N VAL A 160 10.34 10.40 -10.82
CA VAL A 160 10.10 11.39 -11.87
C VAL A 160 9.08 10.86 -12.88
N LEU A 161 9.19 9.62 -13.33
CA LEU A 161 8.24 9.02 -14.28
C LEU A 161 6.86 8.84 -13.66
N GLY A 162 6.78 8.39 -12.41
CA GLY A 162 5.52 8.27 -11.68
C GLY A 162 4.86 9.63 -11.47
N GLY A 163 5.61 10.61 -10.97
CA GLY A 163 5.12 11.98 -10.77
C GLY A 163 4.73 12.68 -12.07
N ALA A 164 5.53 12.54 -13.13
CA ALA A 164 5.17 13.06 -14.45
C ALA A 164 3.94 12.36 -15.03
N GLY A 165 3.82 11.04 -14.84
CA GLY A 165 2.64 10.27 -15.24
C GLY A 165 1.36 10.75 -14.57
N LEU A 166 1.41 11.04 -13.26
CA LEU A 166 0.31 11.62 -12.51
C LEU A 166 0.01 13.06 -12.98
N ALA A 167 1.02 13.92 -13.10
CA ALA A 167 0.85 15.33 -13.48
C ALA A 167 0.31 15.51 -14.91
N THR A 168 0.66 14.59 -15.82
CA THR A 168 0.17 14.59 -17.21
C THR A 168 -1.15 13.85 -17.39
N GLY A 169 -1.64 13.14 -16.36
CA GLY A 169 -2.84 12.30 -16.43
C GLY A 169 -2.68 11.00 -17.21
N ILE A 170 -1.45 10.61 -17.59
CA ILE A 170 -1.16 9.30 -18.18
C ILE A 170 -1.46 8.19 -17.17
N ILE A 171 -1.12 8.43 -15.90
CA ILE A 171 -1.53 7.62 -14.78
C ILE A 171 -2.77 8.30 -14.21
N PRO A 172 -3.98 7.72 -14.39
CA PRO A 172 -5.20 8.34 -13.92
C PRO A 172 -5.20 8.35 -12.39
N GLU A 173 -5.18 9.54 -11.82
CA GLU A 173 -5.38 9.72 -10.38
C GLU A 173 -6.83 9.40 -10.02
N TYR A 174 -7.05 8.74 -8.89
CA TYR A 174 -8.38 8.47 -8.40
C TYR A 174 -9.11 9.79 -8.13
N ARG A 175 -10.30 9.92 -8.71
CA ARG A 175 -11.22 11.02 -8.43
C ARG A 175 -12.54 10.42 -7.97
N PRO A 176 -13.07 10.83 -6.80
CA PRO A 176 -14.39 10.41 -6.38
C PRO A 176 -15.44 10.88 -7.39
N PRO A 177 -16.59 10.20 -7.49
CA PRO A 177 -17.65 10.59 -8.39
C PRO A 177 -18.17 11.99 -8.04
N ALA A 178 -18.53 12.76 -9.07
CA ALA A 178 -19.32 13.97 -8.88
C ALA A 178 -20.73 13.56 -8.48
N VAL A 179 -21.20 14.01 -7.32
CA VAL A 179 -22.53 13.68 -6.80
C VAL A 179 -23.34 14.96 -6.69
N ALA A 180 -24.56 14.98 -7.22
CA ALA A 180 -25.44 16.14 -7.00
C ALA A 180 -26.10 16.07 -5.62
N SER A 181 -26.46 17.20 -5.02
CA SER A 181 -27.21 17.21 -3.74
C SER A 181 -28.49 16.37 -3.80
N ALA A 182 -29.20 16.39 -4.93
CA ALA A 182 -30.38 15.57 -5.16
C ALA A 182 -30.07 14.06 -5.21
N GLU A 183 -28.85 13.67 -5.59
CA GLU A 183 -28.40 12.29 -5.60
C GLU A 183 -27.96 11.80 -4.22
N LEU A 184 -27.73 12.68 -3.25
CA LEU A 184 -27.51 12.29 -1.86
C LEU A 184 -28.81 11.88 -1.16
N VAL A 185 -29.94 12.43 -1.60
CA VAL A 185 -31.27 12.10 -1.08
C VAL A 185 -31.58 10.61 -1.28
N GLY A 186 -32.09 9.97 -0.23
CA GLY A 186 -32.41 8.56 -0.18
C GLY A 186 -31.73 7.84 0.99
N ARG A 187 -31.81 6.51 0.96
CA ARG A 187 -31.28 5.62 2.00
C ARG A 187 -29.90 5.09 1.64
N TRP A 188 -29.01 5.12 2.62
CA TRP A 188 -27.65 4.61 2.59
C TRP A 188 -27.49 3.56 3.68
N SER A 189 -26.73 2.49 3.41
CA SER A 189 -26.58 1.36 4.33
C SER A 189 -25.17 0.76 4.28
N ASP A 190 -24.71 0.32 5.45
CA ASP A 190 -23.50 -0.49 5.64
C ASP A 190 -23.69 -1.97 5.27
N GLY A 191 -24.94 -2.40 5.03
CA GLY A 191 -25.32 -3.80 4.80
C GLY A 191 -25.36 -4.66 6.07
N LEU A 192 -25.05 -4.11 7.24
CA LEU A 192 -24.99 -4.78 8.55
C LEU A 192 -26.10 -4.33 9.51
N GLY A 193 -26.78 -3.22 9.22
CA GLY A 193 -27.92 -2.73 9.99
C GLY A 193 -27.98 -1.21 10.09
N GLY A 194 -26.81 -0.57 10.04
CA GLY A 194 -26.67 0.86 10.10
C GLY A 194 -27.10 1.57 8.82
N THR A 195 -27.95 2.59 8.98
CA THR A 195 -28.50 3.34 7.85
C THR A 195 -28.64 4.83 8.09
N LEU A 196 -28.28 5.61 7.07
CA LEU A 196 -28.57 7.05 6.97
C LEU A 196 -29.64 7.28 5.90
N THR A 197 -30.66 8.05 6.24
CA THR A 197 -31.70 8.46 5.28
C THR A 197 -31.74 9.96 5.17
N PHE A 198 -31.34 10.48 4.01
CA PHE A 198 -31.36 11.92 3.70
C PHE A 198 -32.64 12.28 2.98
N THR A 199 -33.24 13.41 3.36
CA THR A 199 -34.42 13.98 2.70
C THR A 199 -34.08 15.32 2.04
N ALA A 200 -34.83 15.67 0.99
CA ALA A 200 -34.57 16.87 0.19
C ALA A 200 -34.78 18.20 0.94
N ASP A 201 -35.48 18.19 2.07
CA ASP A 201 -35.66 19.32 2.98
C ASP A 201 -34.46 19.54 3.92
N GLY A 202 -33.36 18.80 3.75
CA GLY A 202 -32.15 18.95 4.55
C GLY A 202 -32.20 18.20 5.89
N ARG A 203 -33.14 17.26 6.07
CA ARG A 203 -33.20 16.40 7.26
C ARG A 203 -32.53 15.05 7.01
N VAL A 204 -31.98 14.48 8.06
CA VAL A 204 -31.33 13.17 8.05
C VAL A 204 -31.80 12.35 9.25
N SER A 205 -32.00 11.05 9.03
CA SER A 205 -32.26 10.08 10.09
C SER A 205 -31.13 9.07 10.11
N ALA A 206 -30.49 8.90 11.26
CA ALA A 206 -29.51 7.87 11.53
C ALA A 206 -30.15 6.74 12.33
N VAL A 207 -29.83 5.51 11.98
CA VAL A 207 -30.21 4.30 12.71
C VAL A 207 -28.99 3.41 12.76
N ASP A 208 -28.53 3.08 13.97
CA ASP A 208 -27.43 2.14 14.21
C ASP A 208 -26.14 2.49 13.44
N VAL A 209 -25.85 3.79 13.29
CA VAL A 209 -24.70 4.29 12.53
C VAL A 209 -23.49 4.38 13.46
N GLY A 210 -22.36 3.79 13.07
CA GLY A 210 -21.12 3.89 13.86
C GLY A 210 -20.72 5.35 14.07
N ALA A 211 -20.61 5.76 15.33
CA ALA A 211 -20.16 7.10 15.72
C ALA A 211 -18.66 7.10 16.09
N GLU A 212 -18.08 8.28 16.27
CA GLU A 212 -16.78 8.39 16.94
C GLU A 212 -16.98 8.04 18.42
N ASP A 213 -16.06 7.27 19.00
CA ASP A 213 -16.08 7.01 20.44
C ASP A 213 -15.74 8.31 21.18
N ASP A 214 -16.70 8.87 21.92
CA ASP A 214 -16.50 10.04 22.79
C ASP A 214 -15.73 9.67 24.09
N ASP A 215 -15.01 8.54 24.12
CA ASP A 215 -14.54 7.96 25.37
C ASP A 215 -13.33 8.71 25.97
N ASP A 216 -13.64 9.47 27.01
CA ASP A 216 -12.74 10.03 28.02
C ASP A 216 -11.99 8.87 28.74
N GLY A 217 -10.98 8.28 28.10
CA GLY A 217 -9.89 7.54 28.76
C GLY A 217 -10.23 6.19 29.41
N GLY A 218 -11.12 5.38 28.82
CA GLY A 218 -11.35 3.99 29.21
C GLY A 218 -10.56 3.00 28.35
N ASP A 219 -9.63 2.27 28.96
CA ASP A 219 -8.71 1.30 28.32
C ASP A 219 -9.41 -0.05 27.98
N ASP A 220 -10.60 -0.01 27.38
CA ASP A 220 -11.36 -1.19 26.96
C ASP A 220 -11.40 -1.26 25.42
N SER A 221 -10.42 -1.94 24.85
CA SER A 221 -10.19 -2.12 23.40
C SER A 221 -11.18 -3.07 22.69
N ASP A 222 -12.34 -3.32 23.29
CA ASP A 222 -13.39 -4.23 22.80
C ASP A 222 -14.78 -3.55 22.66
N SER A 223 -14.87 -2.22 22.84
CA SER A 223 -16.13 -1.50 22.63
C SER A 223 -16.46 -1.42 21.13
N GLU A 224 -17.55 -2.05 20.71
CA GLU A 224 -18.15 -1.80 19.40
C GLU A 224 -18.42 -0.28 19.29
N PRO A 225 -18.13 0.37 18.15
CA PRO A 225 -18.37 1.81 18.00
C PRO A 225 -19.82 2.09 18.36
N ASP A 226 -20.05 3.03 19.29
CA ASP A 226 -21.37 3.27 19.85
C ASP A 226 -22.37 3.57 18.72
N ALA A 227 -23.25 2.61 18.47
CA ALA A 227 -24.14 2.67 17.33
C ALA A 227 -25.21 3.74 17.58
N CYS A 228 -25.15 4.83 16.81
CA CYS A 228 -25.95 6.00 17.07
C CYS A 228 -27.25 6.02 16.26
N THR A 229 -28.35 6.37 16.94
CA THR A 229 -29.68 6.51 16.36
C THR A 229 -30.27 7.86 16.72
N GLY A 230 -30.68 8.63 15.71
CA GLY A 230 -31.18 9.99 15.91
C GLY A 230 -31.72 10.64 14.65
N GLN A 231 -32.18 11.88 14.79
CA GLN A 231 -32.58 12.73 13.67
C GLN A 231 -31.87 14.07 13.76
N GLY A 232 -31.58 14.66 12.60
CA GLY A 232 -30.95 15.96 12.54
C GLY A 232 -30.95 16.54 11.14
N THR A 233 -29.89 17.25 10.80
CA THR A 233 -29.78 17.98 9.54
C THR A 233 -28.54 17.61 8.76
N TRP A 234 -28.58 17.83 7.45
CA TRP A 234 -27.42 17.66 6.59
C TRP A 234 -27.29 18.82 5.61
N SER A 235 -26.06 19.10 5.21
CA SER A 235 -25.75 20.05 4.14
C SER A 235 -24.66 19.49 3.24
N TYR A 236 -24.67 19.90 1.98
CA TYR A 236 -23.70 19.47 0.99
C TYR A 236 -23.14 20.67 0.23
N GLU A 237 -21.82 20.71 0.13
CA GLU A 237 -21.08 21.69 -0.64
C GLU A 237 -20.28 20.94 -1.72
N ALA A 238 -20.49 21.30 -2.98
CA ALA A 238 -19.85 20.58 -4.10
C ALA A 238 -18.35 20.85 -4.23
N GLY A 239 -17.83 21.91 -3.59
CA GLY A 239 -16.45 22.34 -3.74
C GLY A 239 -16.12 22.90 -5.14
N GLU A 240 -14.83 23.14 -5.37
CA GLU A 240 -14.30 23.54 -6.70
C GLU A 240 -14.10 22.32 -7.62
N ASP A 241 -13.94 21.13 -7.04
CA ASP A 241 -13.74 19.87 -7.71
C ASP A 241 -14.33 18.70 -6.92
N THR A 242 -14.31 17.49 -7.49
CA THR A 242 -14.89 16.30 -6.85
C THR A 242 -14.21 15.93 -5.52
N ARG A 243 -12.98 16.40 -5.24
CA ARG A 243 -12.27 16.12 -3.99
C ARG A 243 -12.59 17.11 -2.87
N SER A 244 -13.07 18.28 -3.23
CA SER A 244 -13.48 19.34 -2.29
C SER A 244 -14.97 19.29 -1.96
N GLN A 245 -15.65 18.18 -2.32
CA GLN A 245 -17.01 17.90 -1.90
C GLN A 245 -17.07 17.69 -0.38
N VAL A 246 -17.92 18.44 0.31
CA VAL A 246 -18.10 18.34 1.76
C VAL A 246 -19.53 17.95 2.07
N LEU A 247 -19.72 16.86 2.82
CA LEU A 247 -20.99 16.44 3.38
C LEU A 247 -20.94 16.64 4.89
N THR A 248 -21.76 17.56 5.39
CA THR A 248 -21.89 17.82 6.83
C THR A 248 -23.16 17.16 7.32
N ILE A 249 -23.05 16.36 8.37
CA ILE A 249 -24.16 15.64 9.00
C ILE A 249 -24.14 15.97 10.48
N ASP A 250 -25.25 16.51 10.98
CA ASP A 250 -25.43 16.87 12.38
C ASP A 250 -26.66 16.16 12.92
N VAL A 251 -26.46 15.19 13.83
CA VAL A 251 -27.53 14.36 14.40
C VAL A 251 -27.34 14.24 15.90
N PRO A 252 -27.89 15.13 16.73
CA PRO A 252 -27.79 14.98 18.18
C PRO A 252 -28.50 13.70 18.68
N PRO A 253 -27.91 12.95 19.64
CA PRO A 253 -26.67 13.21 20.37
C PRO A 253 -25.40 12.64 19.70
N CYS A 254 -25.46 12.15 18.45
CA CYS A 254 -24.33 11.57 17.74
C CYS A 254 -23.23 12.59 17.46
N THR A 255 -22.01 12.23 17.80
CA THR A 255 -20.79 12.90 17.33
C THR A 255 -20.25 12.09 16.15
N PHE A 256 -20.30 12.67 14.94
CA PHE A 256 -19.71 12.06 13.74
C PHE A 256 -18.48 12.83 13.30
N GLY A 257 -17.50 12.11 12.78
CA GLY A 257 -16.41 12.70 12.01
C GLY A 257 -16.88 13.31 10.70
N TYR A 258 -15.93 13.83 9.92
CA TYR A 258 -16.23 14.36 8.59
C TYR A 258 -16.63 13.23 7.63
N TRP A 259 -17.82 13.35 7.04
CA TRP A 259 -18.29 12.45 6.00
C TRP A 259 -17.68 12.81 4.65
N ASN A 260 -17.08 11.81 4.02
CA ASN A 260 -16.45 11.92 2.72
C ASN A 260 -17.25 11.16 1.66
N ILE A 261 -17.13 11.59 0.41
CA ILE A 261 -17.75 10.93 -0.74
C ILE A 261 -16.67 10.17 -1.50
N GLY A 262 -16.84 8.86 -1.59
CA GLY A 262 -15.99 7.94 -2.34
C GLY A 262 -16.74 7.19 -3.44
N GLY A 263 -16.17 6.08 -3.86
CA GLY A 263 -16.76 5.12 -4.77
C GLY A 263 -16.35 5.33 -6.22
N ARG A 264 -17.20 4.83 -7.12
CA ARG A 264 -17.01 4.97 -8.57
C ARG A 264 -18.24 5.61 -9.19
N GLU A 265 -18.12 6.05 -10.43
CA GLU A 265 -19.27 6.51 -11.21
C GLU A 265 -20.40 5.46 -11.18
N GLY A 266 -21.61 5.91 -10.84
CA GLY A 266 -22.81 5.06 -10.69
C GLY A 266 -22.88 4.23 -9.41
N ARG A 267 -21.82 4.21 -8.58
CA ARG A 267 -21.79 3.54 -7.28
C ARG A 267 -21.02 4.40 -6.26
N PRO A 268 -21.58 5.55 -5.85
CA PRO A 268 -20.98 6.38 -4.82
C PRO A 268 -21.03 5.68 -3.46
N THR A 269 -20.04 5.97 -2.63
CA THR A 269 -19.96 5.54 -1.23
C THR A 269 -19.86 6.77 -0.35
N LEU A 270 -20.45 6.69 0.85
CA LEU A 270 -20.20 7.66 1.92
C LEU A 270 -19.33 6.97 2.95
N TYR A 271 -18.29 7.64 3.43
CA TYR A 271 -17.43 7.05 4.46
C TYR A 271 -17.00 8.07 5.49
N GLN A 272 -16.80 7.61 6.71
CA GLN A 272 -16.12 8.35 7.77
C GLN A 272 -15.06 7.46 8.42
N TYR A 273 -14.06 8.08 9.03
CA TYR A 273 -13.16 7.36 9.94
C TYR A 273 -13.87 7.20 11.29
N VAL A 274 -13.71 6.04 11.92
CA VAL A 274 -14.29 5.70 13.23
C VAL A 274 -13.22 5.09 14.14
N GLY A 275 -13.46 5.11 15.44
CA GLY A 275 -12.52 4.60 16.44
C GLY A 275 -11.28 5.48 16.64
N ASP A 276 -10.20 4.86 17.12
CA ASP A 276 -8.92 5.56 17.36
C ASP A 276 -8.37 6.16 16.05
N PRO A 277 -8.01 7.46 16.01
CA PRO A 277 -7.36 8.09 14.86
C PRO A 277 -6.16 7.32 14.28
N ASP A 278 -5.47 6.51 15.09
CA ASP A 278 -4.33 5.70 14.67
C ASP A 278 -4.73 4.34 14.04
N SER A 279 -5.99 3.90 14.18
CA SER A 279 -6.48 2.62 13.63
C SER A 279 -6.73 2.69 12.12
N GLY A 280 -7.22 3.84 11.63
CA GLY A 280 -7.65 4.02 10.25
C GLY A 280 -8.91 3.24 9.87
N ASP A 281 -9.71 2.81 10.86
CA ASP A 281 -10.96 2.09 10.63
C ASP A 281 -11.99 2.99 9.94
N LEU A 282 -12.73 2.40 8.98
CA LEU A 282 -13.73 3.11 8.21
C LEU A 282 -15.11 2.51 8.36
N TYR A 283 -16.05 3.43 8.51
CA TYR A 283 -17.45 3.14 8.41
C TYR A 283 -17.95 3.59 7.05
N GLU A 284 -18.31 2.62 6.20
CA GLU A 284 -18.73 2.85 4.82
C GLU A 284 -20.23 2.60 4.65
N LEU A 285 -20.89 3.46 3.88
CA LEU A 285 -22.27 3.35 3.49
C LEU A 285 -22.42 3.38 1.97
N THR A 286 -23.24 2.48 1.45
CA THR A 286 -23.60 2.42 0.03
C THR A 286 -25.04 2.83 -0.18
N LYS A 287 -25.32 3.49 -1.31
CA LYS A 287 -26.69 3.89 -1.63
C LYS A 287 -27.53 2.65 -1.88
N THR A 288 -28.57 2.45 -1.07
CA THR A 288 -29.55 1.40 -1.35
C THR A 288 -30.38 1.88 -2.53
N SER A 289 -30.40 1.14 -3.64
CA SER A 289 -31.35 1.43 -4.71
C SER A 289 -32.73 1.44 -4.09
N SER A 290 -33.44 2.57 -4.17
CA SER A 290 -34.85 2.64 -3.82
C SER A 290 -35.56 1.47 -4.51
N GLY A 291 -35.97 0.47 -3.73
CA GLY A 291 -36.84 -0.58 -4.24
C GLY A 291 -38.08 0.06 -4.84
N PRO A 292 -38.63 -0.49 -5.93
CA PRO A 292 -39.84 0.01 -6.58
C PRO A 292 -41.03 0.09 -5.62
#